data_AF-A0A819IZ30-F1
#
_entry.id   AF-A0A819IZ30-F1
#
_cell.length_a   1.000
_cell.length_b   1.000
_cell.length_c   1.000
_cell.angle_alpha   90.00
_cell.angle_beta   90.00
_cell.angle_gamma   90.00
#
_symmetry.space_group_name_H-M   'P 1'
#
loop_
_entity.id
_entity.type
_entity.pdbx_description
1 polymer ?
#
loop_
_entity_poly.entity_id
_entity_poly.type
_entity_poly.pdbx_seq_one_letter_code
_entity_poly.pdbx_strand_id
1 'polypeptide(L)'
;MLSREKSKKLIVSTGNLKNTTSTLADTSYIHSNWVQQIKNQELHIHTQNGEDGVLLWIFANIGTINKPPRFVEFGTQEGQQCNTRFLRQQLGWQGLMMDGGHDIPN
;
A
#
# COMPACT_ATOMS: atom_id res chain seq x y z
N MET A 1 -9.09 -24.18 -32.99
CA MET A 1 -10.29 -23.46 -32.50
C MET A 1 -10.41 -23.67 -31.01
N LEU A 2 -10.09 -22.67 -30.20
CA LEU A 2 -10.81 -22.23 -29.00
C LEU A 2 -9.96 -21.15 -28.30
N SER A 3 -10.39 -19.92 -28.58
CA SER A 3 -10.04 -18.67 -27.91
C SER A 3 -10.39 -18.73 -26.42
N ARG A 4 -9.51 -18.20 -25.56
CA ARG A 4 -9.72 -17.71 -24.17
C ARG A 4 -8.38 -17.15 -23.70
N GLU A 5 -8.20 -15.97 -23.14
CA GLU A 5 -8.98 -14.75 -23.00
C GLU A 5 -7.91 -13.67 -22.68
N LYS A 6 -8.08 -12.46 -23.21
CA LYS A 6 -7.09 -11.37 -23.13
C LYS A 6 -6.82 -10.99 -21.67
N SER A 7 -5.59 -11.17 -21.19
CA SER A 7 -5.11 -10.47 -19.99
C SER A 7 -5.18 -8.96 -20.24
N LYS A 8 -6.17 -8.29 -19.66
CA LYS A 8 -6.20 -6.82 -19.61
C LYS A 8 -5.04 -6.38 -18.73
N LYS A 9 -3.92 -6.05 -19.35
CA LYS A 9 -2.82 -5.33 -18.72
C LYS A 9 -3.39 -4.00 -18.24
N LEU A 10 -3.52 -3.84 -16.93
CA LEU A 10 -3.89 -2.56 -16.33
C LEU A 10 -2.74 -1.59 -16.62
N ILE A 11 -2.89 -0.82 -17.69
CA ILE A 11 -2.02 0.31 -17.97
C ILE A 11 -2.47 1.40 -17.01
N VAL A 12 -1.81 1.50 -15.86
CA VAL A 12 -1.89 2.72 -15.05
C VAL A 12 -1.27 3.81 -15.93
N SER A 13 -2.08 4.73 -16.42
CA SER A 13 -1.58 5.89 -17.14
C SER A 13 -0.77 6.72 -16.14
N THR A 14 0.55 6.57 -16.17
CA THR A 14 1.44 7.58 -15.61
C THR A 14 1.15 8.86 -16.39
N GLY A 15 0.39 9.75 -15.78
CA GLY A 15 0.08 11.06 -16.36
C GLY A 15 1.37 11.73 -16.83
N ASN A 16 1.30 12.34 -18.01
CA ASN A 16 2.37 13.10 -18.63
C ASN A 16 3.06 14.03 -17.61
N LEU A 17 4.29 13.70 -17.19
CA LEU A 17 5.21 14.67 -16.62
C LEU A 17 5.86 15.43 -17.77
N LYS A 18 5.12 16.37 -18.35
CA LYS A 18 5.68 17.38 -19.25
C LYS A 18 5.50 18.75 -18.62
N ASN A 19 6.65 19.41 -18.45
CA ASN A 19 6.87 20.84 -18.22
C ASN A 19 6.89 21.30 -16.76
N THR A 20 8.08 21.24 -16.16
CA THR A 20 8.47 22.24 -15.16
C THR A 20 9.86 22.72 -15.50
N THR A 21 9.93 23.84 -16.20
CA THR A 21 11.13 24.64 -16.35
C THR A 21 11.41 25.27 -14.98
N SER A 22 12.25 24.65 -14.15
CA SER A 22 12.72 25.26 -12.90
C SER A 22 14.07 25.92 -13.15
N THR A 23 14.10 27.25 -13.01
CA THR A 23 15.31 28.04 -12.88
C THR A 23 16.14 27.56 -11.67
N LEU A 24 17.46 27.74 -11.73
CA LEU A 24 18.50 27.17 -10.86
C LEU A 24 18.46 27.63 -9.37
N ALA A 25 17.32 28.07 -8.85
CA ALA A 25 17.19 28.63 -7.50
C ALA A 25 16.39 27.77 -6.51
N ASP A 26 15.84 26.61 -6.91
CA ASP A 26 14.89 25.87 -6.07
C ASP A 26 15.32 24.43 -5.75
N THR A 27 16.53 24.27 -5.21
CA THR A 27 17.04 23.00 -4.68
C THR A 27 16.49 22.66 -3.29
N SER A 28 15.32 23.19 -2.90
CA SER A 28 14.71 22.94 -1.59
C SER A 28 13.68 21.80 -1.67
N TYR A 29 14.15 20.55 -1.62
CA TYR A 29 13.33 19.32 -1.49
C TYR A 29 12.15 19.20 -2.49
N ILE A 30 12.38 18.55 -3.64
CA ILE A 30 11.28 17.94 -4.40
C ILE A 30 10.66 16.85 -3.50
N HIS A 31 9.67 17.22 -2.70
CA HIS A 31 8.78 16.22 -2.13
C HIS A 31 8.07 15.55 -3.30
N SER A 32 8.37 14.28 -3.52
CA SER A 32 7.76 13.49 -4.57
C SER A 32 6.23 13.60 -4.49
N ASN A 33 5.57 13.93 -5.61
CA ASN A 33 4.13 14.20 -5.68
C ASN A 33 3.25 13.18 -4.94
N TRP A 34 3.66 11.91 -4.89
CA TRP A 34 2.91 10.86 -4.20
C TRP A 34 2.80 11.09 -2.68
N VAL A 35 3.78 11.73 -2.05
CA VAL A 35 3.74 12.06 -0.60
C VAL A 35 2.66 13.10 -0.33
N GLN A 36 2.52 14.10 -1.20
CA GLN A 36 1.46 15.11 -1.06
C GLN A 36 0.07 14.49 -1.28
N GLN A 37 -0.02 13.48 -2.16
CA GLN A 37 -1.28 12.80 -2.49
C GLN A 37 -1.75 11.80 -1.43
N ILE A 38 -0.92 11.46 -0.44
CA ILE A 38 -1.21 10.40 0.54
C ILE A 38 -2.48 10.67 1.35
N LYS A 39 -2.80 11.95 1.61
CA LYS A 39 -4.00 12.38 2.34
C LYS A 39 -5.32 11.97 1.67
N ASN A 40 -5.27 11.68 0.37
CA ASN A 40 -6.44 11.35 -0.44
C ASN A 40 -6.55 9.84 -0.72
N GLN A 41 -5.80 9.02 0.01
CA GLN A 41 -5.67 7.59 -0.26
C GLN A 41 -6.34 6.71 0.79
N GLU A 42 -7.08 7.28 1.74
CA GLU A 42 -7.78 6.49 2.76
C GLU A 42 -8.83 5.56 2.13
N LEU A 43 -8.80 4.29 2.53
CA LEU A 43 -9.79 3.28 2.18
C LEU A 43 -10.04 2.39 3.39
N HIS A 44 -11.30 2.09 3.69
CA HIS A 44 -11.70 1.28 4.84
C HIS A 44 -12.19 -0.09 4.36
N ILE A 45 -11.30 -1.08 4.30
CA ILE A 45 -11.63 -2.47 3.95
C ILE A 45 -11.64 -3.32 5.22
N HIS A 46 -10.56 -3.26 5.98
CA HIS A 46 -10.33 -4.02 7.20
C HIS A 46 -9.80 -3.16 8.35
N THR A 47 -9.35 -1.92 8.11
CA THR A 47 -8.76 -1.09 9.17
C THR A 47 -9.79 -0.17 9.84
N GLN A 48 -9.37 0.49 10.93
CA GLN A 48 -10.24 1.36 11.73
C GLN A 48 -10.42 2.74 11.10
N ASN A 49 -9.36 3.33 10.54
CA ASN A 49 -9.32 4.73 10.13
C ASN A 49 -8.83 4.93 8.68
N GLY A 50 -8.93 3.91 7.83
CA GLY A 50 -8.66 4.06 6.40
C GLY A 50 -7.23 3.74 5.97
N GLU A 51 -6.44 3.14 6.87
CA GLU A 51 -5.06 2.75 6.66
C GLU A 51 -4.86 1.76 5.50
N ASP A 52 -5.87 0.96 5.11
CA ASP A 52 -5.73 0.00 3.99
C ASP A 52 -5.21 0.69 2.71
N GLY A 53 -5.84 1.82 2.35
CA GLY A 53 -5.49 2.55 1.14
C GLY A 53 -4.19 3.34 1.29
N VAL A 54 -3.93 3.89 2.48
CA VAL A 54 -2.67 4.60 2.78
C VAL A 54 -1.48 3.64 2.68
N LEU A 55 -1.57 2.44 3.26
CA LEU A 55 -0.53 1.42 3.22
C LEU A 55 -0.30 0.92 1.80
N LEU A 56 -1.37 0.67 1.04
CA LEU A 56 -1.27 0.30 -0.37
C LEU A 56 -0.55 1.40 -1.18
N TRP A 57 -0.89 2.66 -0.95
CA TRP A 57 -0.25 3.79 -1.62
C TRP A 57 1.23 3.91 -1.30
N ILE A 58 1.60 3.76 -0.02
CA ILE A 58 3.00 3.79 0.41
C ILE A 58 3.78 2.70 -0.31
N PHE A 59 3.34 1.44 -0.23
CA PHE A 59 4.09 0.32 -0.80
C PHE A 59 4.05 0.26 -2.33
N ALA A 60 3.06 0.86 -2.98
CA ALA A 60 3.06 1.06 -4.42
C ALA A 60 4.15 2.05 -4.88
N ASN A 61 4.51 3.04 -4.04
CA ASN A 61 5.52 4.06 -4.38
C ASN A 61 6.93 3.69 -3.90
N ILE A 62 7.08 3.08 -2.72
CA ILE A 62 8.40 2.73 -2.17
C ILE A 62 8.83 1.30 -2.51
N GLY A 63 7.88 0.44 -2.92
CA GLY A 63 8.12 -0.98 -3.15
C GLY A 63 8.41 -1.77 -1.86
N THR A 64 8.94 -2.98 -2.02
CA THR A 64 9.31 -3.86 -0.91
C THR A 64 10.64 -4.54 -1.21
N ILE A 65 11.47 -4.73 -0.19
CA ILE A 65 12.78 -5.37 -0.34
C ILE A 65 12.73 -6.92 -0.29
N ASN A 66 11.77 -7.48 0.46
CA ASN A 66 11.65 -8.92 0.67
C ASN A 66 10.67 -9.56 -0.32
N LYS A 67 10.88 -10.84 -0.64
CA LYS A 67 9.97 -11.67 -1.45
C LYS A 67 9.74 -13.03 -0.76
N PRO A 68 8.53 -13.31 -0.22
CA PRO A 68 7.40 -12.38 -0.09
C PRO A 68 7.71 -11.22 0.88
N PRO A 69 7.00 -10.08 0.77
CA PRO A 69 7.10 -8.98 1.73
C PRO A 69 6.77 -9.42 3.15
N ARG A 70 7.31 -8.72 4.15
CA ARG A 70 7.15 -9.08 5.56
C ARG A 70 6.58 -7.95 6.42
N PHE A 71 5.79 -8.32 7.44
CA PHE A 71 5.27 -7.38 8.44
C PHE A 71 5.42 -7.91 9.88
N VAL A 72 5.33 -6.99 10.83
CA VAL A 72 5.07 -7.27 12.25
C VAL A 72 4.01 -6.29 12.71
N GLU A 73 2.93 -6.77 13.32
CA GLU A 73 1.87 -5.91 13.87
C GLU A 73 1.56 -6.32 15.32
N PHE A 74 1.44 -5.31 16.18
CA PHE A 74 1.03 -5.43 17.57
C PHE A 74 -0.36 -4.83 17.73
N GLY A 75 -1.17 -5.38 18.63
CA GLY A 75 -2.53 -4.90 18.87
C GLY A 75 -3.51 -5.41 17.81
N THR A 76 -3.29 -6.63 17.29
CA THR A 76 -4.11 -7.19 16.21
C THR A 76 -5.43 -7.81 16.67
N GLN A 77 -5.61 -8.02 17.98
CA GLN A 77 -6.71 -8.81 18.55
C GLN A 77 -6.85 -10.14 17.78
N GLU A 78 -8.07 -10.49 17.39
CA GLU A 78 -8.38 -11.66 16.56
C GLU A 78 -7.92 -11.55 15.09
N GLY A 79 -7.37 -10.40 14.66
CA GLY A 79 -6.91 -10.20 13.28
C GLY A 79 -8.00 -9.83 12.27
N GLN A 80 -9.22 -9.56 12.73
CA GLN A 80 -10.35 -9.15 11.86
C GLN A 80 -10.25 -7.69 11.41
N GLN A 81 -9.87 -6.80 12.34
CA GLN A 81 -9.73 -5.37 12.12
C GLN A 81 -8.29 -4.94 12.43
N CYS A 82 -7.38 -5.10 11.46
CA CYS A 82 -5.96 -4.76 11.62
C CYS A 82 -5.35 -4.26 10.31
N ASN A 83 -4.25 -3.52 10.42
CA ASN A 83 -3.58 -2.84 9.30
C ASN A 83 -2.97 -3.81 8.29
N THR A 84 -2.59 -4.99 8.75
CA THR A 84 -1.91 -5.97 7.90
C THR A 84 -2.86 -6.96 7.24
N ARG A 85 -4.17 -6.93 7.53
CA ARG A 85 -5.11 -7.91 7.00
C ARG A 85 -5.17 -7.89 5.47
N PHE A 86 -5.33 -6.72 4.85
CA PHE A 86 -5.36 -6.62 3.38
C PHE A 86 -4.01 -7.03 2.78
N LEU A 87 -2.90 -6.59 3.37
CA LEU A 87 -1.55 -6.95 2.94
C LEU A 87 -1.32 -8.48 2.99
N ARG A 88 -1.74 -9.13 4.07
CA ARG A 88 -1.61 -10.58 4.29
C ARG A 88 -2.53 -11.37 3.36
N GLN A 89 -3.82 -11.03 3.32
CA GLN A 89 -4.83 -11.83 2.64
C GLN A 89 -4.87 -11.61 1.12
N GLN A 90 -4.59 -10.38 0.65
CA GLN A 90 -4.71 -10.03 -0.77
C GLN A 90 -3.35 -9.88 -1.48
N LEU A 91 -2.32 -9.42 -0.76
CA LEU A 91 -1.00 -9.15 -1.35
C LEU A 91 0.07 -10.20 -0.97
N GLY A 92 -0.30 -11.22 -0.21
CA GLY A 92 0.57 -12.34 0.14
C GLY A 92 1.72 -11.98 1.08
N TRP A 93 1.59 -10.92 1.86
CA TRP A 93 2.57 -10.56 2.88
C TRP A 93 2.59 -11.61 4.00
N GLN A 94 3.79 -11.91 4.50
CA GLN A 94 3.98 -12.85 5.61
C GLN A 94 4.43 -12.11 6.86
N GLY A 95 3.93 -12.48 8.03
CA GLY A 95 4.28 -11.70 9.21
C GLY A 95 3.87 -12.31 10.52
N LEU A 96 4.25 -11.59 11.57
CA LEU A 96 3.93 -11.90 12.94
C LEU A 96 2.85 -10.92 13.43
N MET A 97 1.77 -11.48 13.97
CA MET A 97 0.70 -10.73 14.63
C MET A 97 0.76 -11.05 16.13
N MET A 98 0.71 -10.03 16.96
CA MET A 98 0.75 -10.17 18.42
C MET A 98 -0.30 -9.28 19.06
N ASP A 99 -0.94 -9.78 20.11
CA ASP A 99 -1.83 -9.02 20.96
C ASP A 99 -1.55 -9.34 22.44
N GLY A 100 -1.90 -8.42 23.33
CA GLY A 100 -1.75 -8.59 24.78
C GLY A 100 -2.97 -9.26 25.44
N GLY A 101 -4.08 -9.40 24.72
CA GLY A 101 -5.28 -10.10 25.17
C GLY A 101 -5.18 -11.63 25.12
N HIS A 102 -6.24 -12.31 25.56
CA HIS A 102 -6.33 -13.78 25.51
C HIS A 102 -6.76 -14.32 24.14
N ASP A 103 -6.93 -13.44 23.15
CA ASP A 103 -7.45 -13.79 21.84
C ASP A 103 -6.32 -14.28 20.93
N ILE A 104 -6.55 -15.42 20.27
CA ILE A 104 -5.61 -15.99 19.30
C ILE A 104 -5.92 -15.36 17.92
N PRO A 105 -4.97 -14.64 17.30
CA PRO A 105 -5.18 -14.06 15.97
C PRO A 105 -5.34 -15.14 14.89
N ASN A 106 -6.21 -14.93 13.91
CA ASN A 106 -6.57 -15.92 12.88
C ASN A 106 -5.81 -15.85 11.55
#